data_AF-A0A529ZD05-F1
#
_entry.id   AF-A0A529ZD05-F1
#
_cell.length_a   1.000
_cell.length_b   1.000
_cell.length_c   1.000
_cell.angle_alpha   90.00
_cell.angle_beta   90.00
_cell.angle_gamma   90.00
#
_symmetry.space_group_name_H-M   'P 1'
#
loop_
_entity.id
_entity.type
_entity.pdbx_description
1 polymer ?
#
loop_
_entity_poly.entity_id
_entity_poly.type
_entity_poly.pdbx_seq_one_letter_code
_entity_poly.pdbx_strand_id
1 'polypeptide(L)' 'MSTLLRKEQRILSLWFPHLSAERILRQRLGRSWRSRPSDHLPLVISHRDNNTQRIAALDERAEALKLKRGMGIAD' A
#
# COMPACT_ATOMS: atom_id res chain seq x y z
N MET A 1 38.61 -34.47 -4.03
CA MET A 1 38.37 -33.18 -3.34
C MET A 1 37.29 -32.42 -4.12
N SER A 2 36.02 -32.68 -3.82
CA SER A 2 34.89 -32.04 -4.49
C SER A 2 34.69 -30.64 -3.94
N THR A 3 34.92 -29.64 -4.78
CA THR A 3 34.58 -28.25 -4.52
C THR A 3 33.06 -28.12 -4.57
N LEU A 4 32.41 -28.24 -3.41
CA LEU A 4 31.00 -27.90 -3.25
C LEU A 4 30.85 -26.40 -3.51
N LEU A 5 30.47 -26.04 -4.74
CA LEU A 5 29.90 -24.74 -5.08
C LEU A 5 28.63 -24.55 -4.26
N ARG A 6 28.79 -24.03 -3.04
CA ARG A 6 27.68 -23.59 -2.21
C ARG A 6 27.10 -22.37 -2.93
N LYS A 7 26.04 -22.58 -3.69
CA LYS A 7 25.33 -21.54 -4.44
C LYS A 7 24.89 -20.47 -3.43
N GLU A 8 25.57 -19.32 -3.44
CA GLU A 8 25.34 -18.19 -2.54
C GLU A 8 23.84 -17.90 -2.41
N GLN A 9 23.30 -18.02 -1.20
CA GLN A 9 21.87 -17.84 -0.95
C GLN A 9 21.53 -16.35 -1.08
N ARG A 10 20.69 -16.00 -2.06
CA ARG A 10 20.25 -14.63 -2.29
C ARG A 10 18.86 -14.42 -1.69
N ILE A 11 18.79 -13.64 -0.63
CA ILE A 11 17.53 -13.31 0.05
C ILE A 11 17.05 -11.94 -0.44
N LEU A 12 15.79 -11.85 -0.86
CA LEU A 12 15.12 -10.61 -1.24
C LEU A 12 13.92 -10.38 -0.32
N SER A 13 13.82 -9.19 0.26
CA SER A 13 12.63 -8.72 0.97
C SER A 13 11.98 -7.60 0.16
N LEU A 14 10.66 -7.68 0.00
CA LEU A 14 9.85 -6.67 -0.69
C LEU A 14 8.81 -6.13 0.28
N TRP A 15 8.67 -4.80 0.29
CA TRP A 15 7.71 -4.10 1.14
C TRP A 15 6.76 -3.28 0.26
N PHE A 16 5.46 -3.39 0.55
CA PHE A 16 4.40 -2.72 -0.20
C PHE A 16 3.59 -1.81 0.74
N PRO A 17 4.02 -0.55 0.95
CA PRO A 17 3.42 0.34 1.95
C PRO A 17 1.94 0.64 1.70
N HIS A 18 1.50 0.73 0.45
CA HIS A 18 0.13 1.14 0.11
C HIS A 18 -0.68 0.00 -0.53
N LEU A 19 -0.27 -1.27 -0.34
CA LEU A 19 -0.84 -2.44 -1.03
C LEU A 19 -2.37 -2.52 -0.96
N SER A 20 -2.96 -2.22 0.20
CA SER A 20 -4.41 -2.25 0.38
C SER A 20 -5.11 -1.24 -0.54
N ALA A 21 -4.59 -0.01 -0.62
CA ALA A 21 -5.14 1.03 -1.49
C ALA A 21 -4.86 0.73 -2.97
N GLU A 22 -3.66 0.26 -3.30
CA GLU A 22 -3.27 -0.18 -4.65
C GLU A 22 -4.20 -1.25 -5.21
N ARG A 23 -4.63 -2.22 -4.39
CA ARG A 23 -5.56 -3.27 -4.81
C ARG A 23 -6.91 -2.70 -5.23
N ILE A 24 -7.42 -1.73 -4.49
CA ILE A 24 -8.68 -1.04 -4.81
C ILE A 24 -8.52 -0.21 -6.08
N LEU A 25 -7.42 0.54 -6.20
CA LEU A 25 -7.14 1.35 -7.39
C LEU A 25 -6.98 0.47 -8.63
N ARG A 26 -6.30 -0.66 -8.54
CA ARG A 26 -6.19 -1.65 -9.62
C ARG A 26 -7.54 -2.20 -10.06
N GLN A 27 -8.44 -2.46 -9.11
CA GLN A 27 -9.79 -2.92 -9.41
C GLN A 27 -10.62 -1.81 -10.10
N ARG A 28 -10.48 -0.56 -9.67
CA ARG A 28 -11.24 0.58 -10.20
C ARG A 28 -10.74 1.09 -11.55
N LEU A 29 -9.43 1.09 -11.76
CA LEU A 29 -8.77 1.76 -12.89
C LEU A 29 -8.15 0.77 -13.90
N GLY A 30 -8.19 -0.53 -13.60
CA GLY A 30 -7.70 -1.59 -14.48
C GLY A 30 -6.23 -1.98 -14.25
N ARG A 31 -5.74 -2.92 -15.06
CA ARG A 31 -4.45 -3.59 -14.83
C ARG A 31 -3.23 -2.68 -14.97
N SER A 32 -3.31 -1.65 -15.80
CA SER A 32 -2.23 -0.70 -16.09
C SER A 32 -2.36 0.63 -15.33
N TRP A 33 -3.10 0.64 -14.23
CA TRP A 33 -3.43 1.86 -13.47
C TRP A 33 -2.21 2.65 -12.96
N ARG A 34 -1.08 1.99 -12.64
CA ARG A 34 0.19 2.67 -12.28
C ARG A 34 0.99 3.16 -13.48
N SER A 35 0.81 2.55 -14.66
CA SER A 35 1.62 2.83 -15.84
C SER A 35 1.15 4.05 -16.61
N ARG A 36 -0.05 4.57 -16.30
CA ARG A 36 -0.62 5.76 -16.92
C ARG A 36 -0.92 6.78 -15.83
N PRO A 37 -0.78 8.09 -16.11
CA PRO A 37 -1.31 9.11 -15.22
C PRO A 37 -2.79 8.81 -15.00
N SER A 38 -3.18 8.58 -13.75
CA SER A 38 -4.58 8.42 -13.38
C SER A 38 -4.97 9.62 -12.52
N ASP A 39 -6.10 10.24 -12.80
CA ASP A 39 -6.58 11.37 -12.02
C ASP A 39 -7.47 10.90 -10.86
N HIS A 40 -7.05 9.85 -10.14
CA HIS A 40 -7.83 9.38 -9.01
C HIS A 40 -7.74 10.35 -7.84
N LEU A 41 -8.84 10.49 -7.12
CA LEU A 41 -8.84 11.20 -5.84
C LEU A 41 -7.98 10.46 -4.82
N PRO A 42 -7.44 11.15 -3.79
CA PRO A 42 -6.83 10.51 -2.64
C PRO A 42 -7.75 9.42 -2.06
N LEU A 43 -7.17 8.28 -1.70
CA LEU A 43 -7.92 7.13 -1.22
C LEU A 43 -7.48 6.75 0.18
N VAL A 44 -8.47 6.67 1.08
CA VAL A 44 -8.33 6.19 2.44
C VAL A 44 -9.22 4.97 2.65
N ILE A 45 -8.70 3.97 3.36
CA ILE A 45 -9.44 2.82 3.84
C ILE A 45 -9.57 2.97 5.34
N SER A 46 -10.82 3.09 5.80
CA SER A 46 -11.10 3.14 7.23
C SER A 46 -11.39 1.74 7.78
N HIS A 47 -11.09 1.55 9.05
CA HIS A 47 -11.55 0.41 9.82
C HIS A 47 -12.26 0.93 11.07
N ARG A 48 -13.30 0.22 11.48
CA ARG A 48 -14.01 0.50 12.73
C ARG A 48 -13.44 -0.40 13.82
N ASP A 49 -12.82 0.22 14.81
CA ASP A 49 -12.35 -0.45 16.02
C ASP A 49 -13.21 0.01 17.20
N ASN A 50 -14.08 -0.88 17.68
CA ASN A 50 -15.19 -0.59 18.60
C ASN A 50 -16.08 0.57 18.10
N ASN A 51 -16.03 1.72 18.80
CA ASN A 51 -16.77 2.93 18.46
C ASN A 51 -15.93 3.96 17.72
N THR A 52 -14.63 3.71 17.50
CA THR A 52 -13.74 4.66 16.82
C THR A 52 -13.50 4.23 15.38
N GLN A 53 -13.67 5.15 14.43
CA GLN A 53 -13.32 4.93 13.03
C GLN A 53 -11.97 5.58 12.75
N ARG A 54 -11.01 4.79 12.26
CA ARG A 54 -9.64 5.25 12.00
C ARG A 54 -9.17 4.88 10.60
N ILE A 55 -8.21 5.63 10.09
CA ILE A 55 -7.48 5.31 8.86
C ILE A 55 -6.65 4.05 9.09
N ALA A 56 -7.03 2.94 8.44
CA ALA A 56 -6.28 1.68 8.49
C ALA A 56 -5.18 1.63 7.42
N ALA A 57 -5.49 2.14 6.23
CA ALA A 57 -4.56 2.26 5.11
C ALA A 57 -4.93 3.46 4.24
N LEU A 58 -3.99 3.91 3.43
CA LEU A 58 -4.14 5.06 2.54
C LEU A 58 -3.26 4.88 1.30
N ASP A 59 -3.50 5.64 0.25
CA ASP A 59 -2.66 5.72 -0.94
C ASP A 59 -1.58 6.83 -0.82
N GLU A 60 -0.70 6.89 -1.83
CA GLU A 60 0.38 7.87 -1.90
C GLU A 60 -0.16 9.33 -1.93
N ARG A 61 -1.31 9.57 -2.57
CA ARG A 61 -1.91 10.92 -2.65
C ARG A 61 -2.47 11.38 -1.31
N ALA A 62 -3.17 10.52 -0.58
CA ALA A 62 -3.65 10.81 0.76
C ALA A 62 -2.48 11.08 1.73
N GLU A 63 -1.38 10.33 1.60
CA GLU A 63 -0.19 10.53 2.43
C GLU A 63 0.49 11.87 2.09
N ALA A 64 0.52 12.28 0.82
CA ALA A 64 1.00 13.60 0.41
C ALA A 64 0.18 14.75 1.04
N LEU A 65 -1.10 14.53 1.32
CA LEU A 65 -1.99 15.43 2.05
C LEU A 65 -1.83 15.36 3.58
N LYS A 66 -0.77 14.69 4.08
CA LYS A 66 -0.43 14.55 5.51
C LYS A 66 -1.40 13.70 6.33
N LEU A 67 -2.28 12.94 5.68
CA LEU A 67 -3.06 11.90 6.35
C LEU A 67 -2.15 10.75 6.80
N LYS A 68 -2.49 10.12 7.91
CA LYS A 68 -1.67 9.06 8.53
C LYS A 68 -2.52 7.88 8.96
N ARG A 69 -1.94 6.68 8.93
CA ARG A 69 -2.55 5.49 9.56
C ARG A 69 -2.75 5.76 11.05
N GLY A 70 -3.88 5.30 11.58
CA GLY A 70 -4.27 5.49 12.98
C GLY A 70 -4.99 6.82 13.27
N MET A 71 -4.97 7.78 12.36
CA MET A 71 -5.75 9.03 12.45
C MET A 71 -7.25 8.71 12.51
N GLY A 72 -8.00 9.42 13.35
CA GLY A 72 -9.46 9.34 13.37
C GLY A 72 -10.03 9.89 12.06
N ILE A 73 -11.17 9.34 11.60
CA ILE A 73 -11.83 9.86 10.38
C ILE A 73 -12.41 11.27 10.59
N ALA A 74 -12.58 11.70 11.83
CA ALA A 74 -13.06 13.03 12.19
C ALA A 74 -11.94 14.05 12.49
N ASP A 75 -10.67 13.63 12.50
CA ASP A 75 -9.50 14.49 12.71
C ASP A 75 -9.11 15.23 11.42
#